data_AF-A0A737MIL5-F1
#
_entry.id   AF-A0A737MIL5-F1
#
_cell.length_a   1.000
_cell.length_b   1.000
_cell.length_c   1.000
_cell.angle_alpha   90.00
_cell.angle_beta   90.00
_cell.angle_gamma   90.00
#
_symmetry.space_group_name_H-M   'P 1'
#
loop_
_entity.id
_entity.type
_entity.pdbx_description
1 polymer ?
#
loop_
_entity_poly.entity_id
_entity_poly.type
_entity_poly.pdbx_seq_one_letter_code
_entity_poly.pdbx_strand_id
1 'polypeptide(L)'
;LEQWTFTDPAGNRTAARDKYPVLPESFPDNRISQDVDNVYHYDEHGRLTEKDERRIRPQGSLSHHYGYDNRHRLTHYRQMQQGSVLTESRYLYDPLGRRISKRVWKSQEERDLNGDGYLWLNPTPEVAWYGWDGDR
;
A
#
# COMPACT_ATOMS: atom_id res chain seq x y z
N LEU A 1 -24.15 -15.43 17.46
CA LEU A 1 -24.65 -14.11 17.03
C LEU A 1 -24.23 -13.94 15.58
N GLU A 2 -25.17 -14.07 14.64
CA GLU A 2 -24.92 -13.79 13.23
C GLU A 2 -24.67 -12.29 13.06
N GLN A 3 -23.48 -11.92 12.60
CA GLN A 3 -23.16 -10.53 12.31
C GLN A 3 -23.70 -10.22 10.92
N TRP A 4 -24.85 -9.56 10.84
CA TRP A 4 -25.41 -9.08 9.59
C TRP A 4 -24.48 -8.02 9.01
N THR A 5 -23.81 -8.33 7.91
CA THR A 5 -23.02 -7.37 7.16
C THR A 5 -23.89 -6.75 6.08
N PHE A 6 -24.26 -5.49 6.27
CA PHE A 6 -24.95 -4.74 5.23
C PHE A 6 -24.06 -4.62 4.00
N THR A 7 -24.68 -4.70 2.83
CA THR A 7 -24.02 -4.51 1.54
C THR A 7 -24.79 -3.47 0.72
N ASP A 8 -24.10 -2.75 -0.15
CA ASP A 8 -24.74 -1.92 -1.17
C ASP A 8 -25.28 -2.81 -2.32
N PRO A 9 -26.03 -2.26 -3.30
CA PRO A 9 -26.57 -3.04 -4.42
C PRO A 9 -25.52 -3.74 -5.30
N ALA A 10 -24.25 -3.29 -5.26
CA ALA A 10 -23.13 -3.91 -5.97
C ALA A 10 -22.47 -5.03 -5.16
N GLY A 11 -22.93 -5.27 -3.92
CA GLY A 11 -22.41 -6.29 -3.02
C GLY A 11 -21.19 -5.85 -2.22
N ASN A 12 -20.81 -4.56 -2.23
CA ASN A 12 -19.72 -4.08 -1.38
C ASN A 12 -20.19 -4.08 0.07
N ARG A 13 -19.37 -4.63 0.97
CA ARG A 13 -19.65 -4.58 2.41
C ARG A 13 -19.61 -3.12 2.87
N THR A 14 -20.73 -2.63 3.38
CA THR A 14 -20.80 -1.29 3.96
C THR A 14 -20.39 -1.35 5.42
N ALA A 15 -19.82 -0.24 5.91
CA ALA A 15 -19.36 -0.17 7.29
C ALA A 15 -20.52 -0.31 8.28
N ALA A 16 -20.24 -0.88 9.46
CA ALA A 16 -21.16 -0.87 10.59
C ALA A 16 -21.33 0.60 11.05
N ARG A 17 -22.34 1.28 10.51
CA ARG A 17 -22.55 2.73 10.69
C ARG A 17 -22.95 3.11 12.10
N ASP A 18 -23.54 2.19 12.84
CA ASP A 18 -23.76 2.28 14.29
C ASP A 18 -22.44 2.53 15.04
N LYS A 19 -21.36 1.86 14.59
CA LYS A 19 -20.03 1.98 15.19
C LYS A 19 -19.18 3.08 14.54
N TYR A 20 -19.36 3.34 13.25
CA TYR A 20 -18.54 4.28 12.48
C TYR A 20 -19.40 5.20 11.59
N PRO A 21 -20.14 6.15 12.20
CA PRO A 21 -21.11 6.99 11.48
C PRO A 21 -20.45 7.94 10.47
N VAL A 22 -19.14 8.19 10.61
CA VAL A 22 -18.34 9.05 9.74
C VAL A 22 -17.94 8.40 8.40
N LEU A 23 -18.19 7.10 8.22
CA LEU A 23 -17.89 6.39 6.97
C LEU A 23 -19.01 6.59 5.94
N PRO A 24 -18.68 6.54 4.62
CA PRO A 24 -19.63 6.79 3.56
C PRO A 24 -20.70 5.71 3.52
N GLU A 25 -21.91 6.08 3.09
CA GLU A 25 -23.03 5.16 2.97
C GLU A 25 -22.93 4.26 1.73
N SER A 26 -22.21 4.73 0.72
CA SER A 26 -21.99 4.06 -0.55
C SER A 26 -20.62 4.41 -1.11
N PHE A 27 -20.15 3.60 -2.03
CA PHE A 27 -18.88 3.77 -2.72
C PHE A 27 -19.14 4.12 -4.18
N PRO A 28 -18.95 5.40 -4.59
CA PRO A 28 -19.04 5.78 -6.00
C PRO A 28 -18.14 4.88 -6.84
N ASP A 29 -18.62 4.53 -8.04
CA ASP A 29 -17.94 3.63 -8.97
C ASP A 29 -17.55 2.26 -8.38
N ASN A 30 -18.20 1.83 -7.29
CA ASN A 30 -17.83 0.65 -6.50
C ASN A 30 -16.36 0.69 -6.02
N ARG A 31 -15.85 1.88 -5.68
CA ARG A 31 -14.48 2.10 -5.19
C ARG A 31 -14.48 2.57 -3.75
N ILE A 32 -13.83 1.79 -2.88
CA ILE A 32 -13.68 2.14 -1.47
C ILE A 32 -12.82 3.39 -1.32
N SER A 33 -13.39 4.49 -0.82
CA SER A 33 -12.63 5.73 -0.59
C SER A 33 -12.05 5.81 0.83
N GLN A 34 -12.70 5.17 1.79
CA GLN A 34 -12.25 5.16 3.19
C GLN A 34 -12.86 3.99 3.97
N ASP A 35 -12.10 3.47 4.93
CA ASP A 35 -12.56 2.54 5.96
C ASP A 35 -12.21 3.05 7.36
N VAL A 36 -12.37 2.19 8.37
CA VAL A 36 -12.09 2.52 9.77
C VAL A 36 -10.64 2.95 9.99
N ASP A 37 -9.72 2.36 9.24
CA ASP A 37 -8.29 2.46 9.45
C ASP A 37 -7.61 3.36 8.41
N ASN A 38 -8.22 3.55 7.23
CA ASN A 38 -7.53 4.11 6.06
C ASN A 38 -8.40 5.01 5.18
N VAL A 39 -7.72 5.87 4.42
CA VAL A 39 -8.24 6.60 3.26
C VAL A 39 -7.51 6.11 2.02
N TYR A 40 -8.21 6.00 0.89
CA TYR A 40 -7.73 5.42 -0.35
C TYR A 40 -7.85 6.41 -1.51
N HIS A 41 -6.79 6.53 -2.31
CA HIS A 41 -6.75 7.40 -3.49
C HIS A 41 -6.46 6.59 -4.74
N TYR A 42 -7.05 7.01 -5.86
CA TYR A 42 -6.99 6.31 -7.13
C TYR A 42 -6.61 7.26 -8.25
N ASP A 43 -5.93 6.73 -9.28
CA ASP A 43 -5.72 7.46 -10.53
C ASP A 43 -6.98 7.43 -11.44
N GLU A 44 -6.89 8.10 -12.59
CA GLU A 44 -7.96 8.15 -13.60
C GLU A 44 -8.38 6.77 -14.15
N HIS A 45 -7.48 5.78 -14.07
CA HIS A 45 -7.73 4.40 -14.47
C HIS A 45 -8.32 3.55 -13.32
N GLY A 46 -8.54 4.14 -12.14
CA GLY A 46 -9.07 3.44 -10.97
C GLY A 46 -8.06 2.54 -10.26
N ARG A 47 -6.76 2.71 -10.50
CA ARG A 47 -5.71 1.98 -9.76
C ARG A 47 -5.42 2.70 -8.45
N LEU A 48 -5.31 1.93 -7.36
CA LEU A 48 -4.97 2.46 -6.04
C LEU A 48 -3.55 3.06 -6.10
N THR A 49 -3.42 4.37 -5.90
CA THR A 49 -2.12 5.07 -5.90
C THR A 49 -1.63 5.38 -4.50
N GLU A 50 -2.53 5.68 -3.57
CA GLU A 50 -2.18 5.97 -2.19
C GLU A 50 -3.16 5.33 -1.20
N LYS A 51 -2.63 4.90 -0.04
CA LYS A 51 -3.40 4.44 1.10
C LYS A 51 -2.83 5.08 2.37
N ASP A 52 -3.61 5.94 3.01
CA ASP A 52 -3.19 6.70 4.18
C ASP A 52 -3.86 6.19 5.44
N GLU A 53 -3.07 5.97 6.49
CA GLU A 53 -3.57 5.52 7.76
C GLU A 53 -4.23 6.67 8.55
N ARG A 54 -5.47 6.46 9.00
CA ARG A 54 -6.20 7.40 9.86
C ARG A 54 -5.65 7.46 11.27
N ARG A 55 -5.03 6.38 11.73
CA ARG A 55 -4.45 6.26 13.06
C ARG A 55 -3.24 7.18 13.20
N ILE A 56 -3.34 8.14 14.10
CA ILE A 56 -2.21 8.96 14.52
C ILE A 56 -1.27 8.11 15.38
N ARG A 57 -0.03 7.94 14.92
CA ARG A 57 1.05 7.29 15.67
C ARG A 57 2.01 8.35 16.23
N PRO A 58 2.81 8.05 17.25
CA PRO A 58 3.78 9.01 17.79
C PRO A 58 4.75 9.55 16.73
N GLN A 59 5.14 8.72 15.76
CA GLN A 59 6.03 9.09 14.65
C GLN A 59 5.26 9.57 13.41
N GLY A 60 3.95 9.81 13.51
CA GLY A 60 3.07 10.14 12.38
C GLY A 60 2.39 8.92 11.75
N SER A 61 1.29 9.15 11.03
CA SER A 61 0.58 8.09 10.31
C SER A 61 1.44 7.49 9.20
N LEU A 62 1.16 6.22 8.87
CA LEU A 62 1.76 5.57 7.70
C LEU A 62 1.03 6.02 6.43
N SER A 63 1.78 6.27 5.36
CA SER A 63 1.24 6.39 4.01
C SER A 63 1.87 5.36 3.08
N HIS A 64 1.05 4.78 2.21
CA HIS A 64 1.45 3.75 1.27
C HIS A 64 1.27 4.29 -0.14
N HIS A 65 2.27 4.12 -1.00
CA HIS A 65 2.31 4.65 -2.36
C HIS A 65 2.54 3.51 -3.36
N TYR A 66 1.79 3.53 -4.45
CA TYR A 66 1.77 2.46 -5.45
C TYR A 66 1.98 3.05 -6.85
N GLY A 67 3.03 2.60 -7.53
CA GLY A 67 3.34 2.98 -8.90
C GLY A 67 3.13 1.84 -9.88
N TYR A 68 2.63 2.17 -11.07
CA TYR A 68 2.26 1.20 -12.10
C TYR A 68 2.92 1.53 -13.43
N ASP A 69 3.11 0.51 -14.26
CA ASP A 69 3.43 0.71 -15.68
C ASP A 69 2.18 0.95 -16.54
N ASN A 70 2.39 1.15 -17.85
CA ASN A 70 1.33 1.33 -18.84
C ASN A 70 0.46 0.08 -19.08
N ARG A 71 0.85 -1.08 -18.53
CA ARG A 71 0.07 -2.32 -18.53
C ARG A 71 -0.69 -2.51 -17.23
N HIS A 72 -0.77 -1.48 -16.38
CA HIS A 72 -1.45 -1.50 -15.09
C HIS A 72 -0.86 -2.52 -14.10
N ARG A 73 0.42 -2.86 -14.24
CA ARG A 73 1.13 -3.75 -13.32
C ARG A 73 1.83 -2.94 -12.25
N LEU A 74 1.70 -3.33 -10.99
CA LEU A 74 2.40 -2.68 -9.87
C LEU A 74 3.91 -2.88 -10.02
N THR A 75 4.66 -1.81 -10.26
CA THR A 75 6.12 -1.83 -10.43
C THR A 75 6.85 -1.23 -9.22
N HIS A 76 6.18 -0.38 -8.44
CA HIS A 76 6.80 0.38 -7.35
C HIS A 76 5.93 0.42 -6.09
N TYR A 77 6.51 -0.12 -5.01
CA TYR A 77 6.17 -0.01 -3.59
C TYR A 77 6.78 1.18 -2.81
N ARG A 78 6.08 2.08 -2.12
CA ARG A 78 6.67 2.79 -0.94
C ARG A 78 5.75 2.81 0.26
N GLN A 79 6.30 2.56 1.44
CA GLN A 79 5.70 2.90 2.73
C GLN A 79 6.48 4.04 3.35
N MET A 80 5.78 5.08 3.78
CA MET A 80 6.37 6.28 4.32
C MET A 80 5.76 6.62 5.67
N GLN A 81 6.53 7.34 6.49
CA GLN A 81 6.09 7.89 7.76
C GLN A 81 6.77 9.23 7.97
N GLN A 82 5.99 10.29 8.17
CA GLN A 82 6.48 11.67 8.36
C GLN A 82 7.51 12.11 7.29
N GLY A 83 7.29 11.74 6.03
CA GLY A 83 8.17 12.08 4.90
C GLY A 83 9.36 11.13 4.70
N SER A 84 9.67 10.25 5.66
CA SER A 84 10.73 9.24 5.55
C SER A 84 10.23 7.96 4.91
N VAL A 85 11.00 7.36 4.00
CA VAL A 85 10.69 6.05 3.39
C VAL A 85 11.13 4.94 4.34
N LEU A 86 10.16 4.17 4.85
CA LEU A 86 10.42 3.01 5.71
C LEU A 86 10.70 1.74 4.92
N THR A 87 9.98 1.57 3.81
CA THR A 87 10.13 0.42 2.94
C THR A 87 9.89 0.83 1.51
N GLU A 88 10.72 0.34 0.62
CA GLU A 88 10.57 0.50 -0.81
C GLU A 88 10.61 -0.87 -1.49
N SER A 89 9.75 -1.09 -2.48
CA SER A 89 9.75 -2.32 -3.26
C SER A 89 9.75 -2.04 -4.75
N ARG A 90 10.42 -2.91 -5.51
CA ARG A 90 10.37 -2.93 -6.98
C ARG A 90 10.00 -4.31 -7.48
N TYR A 91 9.21 -4.35 -8.53
CA TYR A 91 8.73 -5.59 -9.14
C TYR A 91 9.10 -5.62 -10.62
N LEU A 92 9.62 -6.77 -11.06
CA LEU A 92 9.90 -7.03 -12.47
C LEU A 92 8.94 -8.08 -13.00
N TYR A 93 8.58 -7.95 -14.27
CA TYR A 93 7.66 -8.82 -14.97
C TYR A 93 8.26 -9.28 -16.29
N ASP A 94 7.94 -10.50 -16.70
CA ASP A 94 8.25 -10.99 -18.03
C ASP A 94 7.25 -10.43 -19.09
N PRO A 95 7.45 -10.72 -20.39
CA PRO A 95 6.54 -10.28 -21.45
C PRO A 95 5.12 -10.84 -21.34
N LEU A 96 4.95 -12.02 -20.72
CA LEU A 96 3.64 -12.64 -20.48
C LEU A 96 2.89 -11.99 -19.30
N GLY A 97 3.56 -11.10 -18.54
CA GLY A 97 2.97 -10.40 -17.41
C GLY A 97 3.12 -11.12 -16.08
N ARG A 98 3.89 -12.21 -16.01
CA ARG A 98 4.19 -12.90 -14.75
C ARG A 98 5.26 -12.10 -14.01
N ARG A 99 5.08 -11.91 -12.69
CA ARG A 99 6.10 -11.28 -11.85
C ARG A 99 7.27 -12.25 -11.71
N ILE A 100 8.48 -11.82 -12.06
CA ILE A 100 9.71 -12.64 -12.03
C ILE A 100 10.69 -12.20 -10.93
N SER A 101 10.55 -10.98 -10.40
CA SER A 101 11.39 -10.51 -9.30
C SER A 101 10.66 -9.55 -8.38
N LYS A 102 11.04 -9.58 -7.10
CA LYS A 102 10.72 -8.57 -6.08
C LYS A 102 12.01 -8.17 -5.38
N ARG A 103 12.29 -6.88 -5.32
CA ARG A 103 13.37 -6.29 -4.51
C ARG A 103 12.77 -5.44 -3.41
N VAL A 104 13.26 -5.55 -2.18
CA VAL A 104 12.76 -4.80 -1.02
C VAL A 104 13.92 -4.13 -0.30
N TRP A 105 13.87 -2.81 -0.21
CA TRP A 105 14.75 -1.99 0.61
C TRP A 105 13.99 -1.62 1.88
N LYS A 106 14.61 -1.83 3.04
CA LYS A 106 14.08 -1.41 4.34
C LYS A 106 14.97 -0.30 4.90
N SER A 107 14.37 0.67 5.56
CA SER A 107 15.12 1.73 6.21
C SER A 107 15.94 1.17 7.38
N GLN A 108 17.13 1.73 7.58
CA GLN A 108 17.91 1.61 8.80
C GLN A 108 18.01 2.99 9.46
N GLU A 109 18.09 3.01 10.78
CA GLU A 109 18.40 4.21 11.56
C GLU A 109 19.90 4.27 11.76
N GLU A 110 20.50 5.41 11.44
CA GLU A 110 21.87 5.74 11.78
C GLU A 110 21.88 7.02 12.60
N ARG A 111 22.86 7.16 13.49
CA ARG A 111 23.02 8.34 14.34
C ARG A 111 24.28 9.08 13.95
N ASP A 112 24.17 10.39 13.86
CA ASP A 112 25.33 11.24 13.64
C ASP A 112 26.17 11.42 14.93
N LEU A 113 27.24 12.20 14.84
CA LEU A 113 28.13 12.50 15.97
C LEU A 113 27.44 13.30 17.09
N ASN A 114 26.32 13.96 16.81
CA ASN A 114 25.52 14.72 17.77
C ASN A 114 24.45 13.84 18.44
N GLY A 115 24.25 12.60 17.96
CA GLY A 115 23.24 11.67 18.43
C GLY A 115 21.90 11.78 17.73
N ASP A 116 21.80 12.62 16.68
CA ASP A 116 20.59 12.79 15.88
C ASP A 116 20.43 11.61 14.91
N GLY A 117 19.27 10.95 14.99
CA GLY A 117 18.94 9.80 14.15
C GLY A 117 18.37 10.20 12.81
N TYR A 118 18.83 9.57 11.73
CA TYR A 118 18.23 9.68 10.40
C TYR A 118 17.94 8.30 9.81
N LEU A 119 16.88 8.24 8.99
CA LEU A 119 16.50 7.03 8.29
C LEU A 119 17.04 7.05 6.86
N TRP A 120 17.58 5.93 6.42
CA TRP A 120 18.02 5.75 5.05
C TRP A 120 17.76 4.32 4.58
N LEU A 121 17.55 4.11 3.28
CA LEU A 121 17.28 2.78 2.74
C LEU A 121 18.58 1.96 2.65
N ASN A 122 18.57 0.76 3.23
CA ASN A 122 19.67 -0.20 3.08
C ASN A 122 19.98 -0.44 1.59
N PRO A 123 21.21 -0.21 1.10
CA PRO A 123 21.53 -0.25 -0.32
C PRO A 123 21.45 -1.67 -0.89
N THR A 124 21.50 -2.68 -0.03
CA THR A 124 21.36 -4.09 -0.37
C THR A 124 19.92 -4.54 -0.13
N PRO A 125 19.10 -4.67 -1.19
CA PRO A 125 17.73 -5.14 -1.03
C PRO A 125 17.65 -6.64 -0.75
N GLU A 126 16.58 -7.04 -0.05
CA GLU A 126 16.12 -8.43 -0.09
C GLU A 126 15.56 -8.73 -1.49
N VAL A 127 16.05 -9.79 -2.14
CA VAL A 127 15.65 -10.14 -3.51
C VAL A 127 14.97 -11.51 -3.51
N ALA A 128 13.76 -11.57 -4.06
CA ALA A 128 13.08 -12.80 -4.41
C ALA A 128 12.95 -12.91 -5.94
N TRP A 129 13.24 -14.09 -6.47
CA TRP A 129 13.01 -14.44 -7.87
C TRP A 129 11.87 -15.46 -7.96
N TYR A 130 11.05 -15.31 -9.00
CA TYR A 130 9.93 -16.20 -9.28
C TYR A 130 10.12 -16.78 -10.68
N GLY A 131 10.01 -18.10 -10.78
CA GLY A 131 10.16 -18.85 -12.03
C GLY A 131 9.96 -20.33 -11.76
N TRP A 132 9.71 -21.09 -12.83
CA TRP A 132 9.70 -22.56 -12.82
C TRP A 132 10.98 -23.07 -13.49
N ASP A 133 11.44 -24.26 -13.12
CA ASP A 133 12.70 -24.82 -13.64
C ASP A 133 12.75 -24.97 -15.18
N GLY A 134 11.59 -24.93 -15.86
CA GLY A 134 11.50 -25.00 -17.33
C GLY A 134 11.69 -23.68 -18.09
N ASP A 135 11.91 -22.55 -17.41
CA ASP A 135 12.14 -21.23 -18.03
C ASP A 135 13.65 -20.92 -18.26
N ARG A 136 14.55 -21.90 -18.08
CA ARG A 136 16.02 -21.78 -18.28
C ARG A 136 16.51 -22.40 -19.57
#